data_AF-A0A9E5JW13-F1
#
_entry.id   AF-A0A9E5JW13-F1
#
_cell.length_a   1.000
_cell.length_b   1.000
_cell.length_c   1.000
_cell.angle_alpha   90.00
_cell.angle_beta   90.00
_cell.angle_gamma   90.00
#
_symmetry.space_group_name_H-M   'P 1'
#
loop_
_entity.id
_entity.type
_entity.pdbx_description
1 polymer ?
#
loop_
_entity_poly.entity_id
_entity_poly.type
_entity_poly.pdbx_seq_one_letter_code
_entity_poly.pdbx_strand_id
1 'polypeptide(L)'
;MAVIAGGDAVVSPRDGVAMVMEHRAGRHTLAKLWWLILGLTLLGLVLWQWWLAHQPDRRWQDLWMSRDQQGEWYFQRGEYLKAAQVYHSPDWVAMSLYAAQQFDAAQQRWSRSAWSQADWQNPARQRQRGAQLLFNQANSLAQQEDYPLAADYYQLALQLQPGWLAAEENLSLVQVLGKQPKKAPHQQGEVRLDADEIVFDLDKDEARDQEASESQGEPMSAKEIQALWMRQLQTRPVDFLRLKFRYQVSVDPARNAEPAATQAEPAATQAEPP
;
A
#
# COMPACT_ATOMS: atom_id res chain seq x y z
N MET A 1 -90.72 6.17 81.65
CA MET A 1 -90.82 6.16 83.12
C MET A 1 -89.40 6.10 83.69
N ALA A 2 -89.11 6.82 84.80
CA ALA A 2 -87.85 6.84 85.58
C ALA A 2 -86.54 7.12 84.80
N VAL A 3 -85.71 8.15 85.02
CA VAL A 3 -85.39 9.05 86.16
C VAL A 3 -84.54 8.41 87.27
N ILE A 4 -83.63 9.23 87.86
CA ILE A 4 -82.63 8.97 88.95
C ILE A 4 -81.34 8.30 88.41
N ALA A 5 -80.09 8.76 88.59
CA ALA A 5 -79.44 9.98 89.15
C ALA A 5 -78.10 10.22 88.35
N GLY A 6 -77.16 11.16 88.60
CA GLY A 6 -76.90 12.16 89.65
C GLY A 6 -75.70 11.79 90.55
N GLY A 7 -74.58 12.53 90.50
CA GLY A 7 -73.38 12.26 91.32
C GLY A 7 -72.14 13.08 90.93
N ASP A 8 -71.81 14.08 91.76
CA ASP A 8 -70.91 15.21 91.50
C ASP A 8 -69.40 14.95 91.34
N ALA A 9 -68.73 16.02 90.86
CA ALA A 9 -67.30 16.19 90.64
C ALA A 9 -66.37 16.01 91.87
N VAL A 10 -65.05 15.88 91.62
CA VAL A 10 -63.96 16.73 92.20
C VAL A 10 -62.57 16.33 91.67
N VAL A 11 -61.92 17.24 90.92
CA VAL A 11 -60.50 17.72 90.97
C VAL A 11 -59.45 16.75 91.59
N SER A 12 -58.34 16.37 90.92
CA SER A 12 -57.12 17.19 90.66
C SER A 12 -56.05 16.45 89.78
N PRO A 13 -54.90 17.07 89.39
CA PRO A 13 -54.23 16.78 88.11
C PRO A 13 -52.91 15.99 88.19
N ARG A 14 -52.42 15.50 87.02
CA ARG A 14 -51.04 15.70 86.50
C ARG A 14 -50.79 15.02 85.14
N ASP A 15 -50.01 15.73 84.32
CA ASP A 15 -48.97 15.19 83.42
C ASP A 15 -49.35 14.15 82.36
N GLY A 16 -50.11 14.59 81.36
CA GLY A 16 -50.29 13.92 80.06
C GLY A 16 -49.54 14.62 78.91
N VAL A 17 -48.23 14.88 79.06
CA VAL A 17 -47.44 15.55 78.01
C VAL A 17 -47.37 14.67 76.76
N ALA A 18 -47.77 15.24 75.62
CA ALA A 18 -47.75 14.57 74.33
C ALA A 18 -46.31 14.21 73.90
N MET A 19 -45.93 12.94 74.05
CA MET A 19 -44.62 12.46 73.62
C MET A 19 -44.63 12.08 72.13
N VAL A 20 -44.73 13.10 71.26
CA VAL A 20 -44.39 12.94 69.83
C VAL A 20 -42.86 12.85 69.73
N MET A 21 -42.34 11.63 69.79
CA MET A 21 -40.94 11.33 69.50
C MET A 21 -40.63 11.64 68.04
N GLU A 22 -40.15 12.86 67.75
CA GLU A 22 -39.67 13.22 66.42
C GLU A 22 -38.46 12.34 66.03
N HIS A 23 -38.65 11.44 65.07
CA HIS A 23 -37.59 10.58 64.54
C HIS A 23 -36.62 11.34 63.59
N ARG A 24 -36.17 12.54 63.98
CA ARG A 24 -35.38 13.48 63.15
C ARG A 24 -33.96 13.01 62.79
N ALA A 25 -33.45 11.96 63.43
CA ALA A 25 -32.06 11.52 63.28
C ALA A 25 -31.68 10.92 61.90
N GLY A 26 -32.65 10.43 61.12
CA GLY A 26 -32.38 9.67 59.88
C GLY A 26 -32.06 10.50 58.62
N ARG A 27 -32.42 11.79 58.57
CA ARG A 27 -32.29 12.58 57.34
C ARG A 27 -30.84 12.92 56.97
N HIS A 28 -30.00 13.17 57.97
CA HIS A 28 -28.60 13.56 57.75
C HIS A 28 -27.70 12.37 57.38
N THR A 29 -28.02 11.16 57.82
CA THR A 29 -27.29 9.94 57.43
C THR A 29 -27.64 9.54 55.99
N LEU A 30 -28.92 9.62 55.59
CA LEU A 30 -29.34 9.42 54.21
C LEU A 30 -28.68 10.44 53.25
N ALA A 31 -28.65 11.72 53.61
CA ALA A 31 -27.99 12.74 52.78
C ALA A 31 -26.49 12.45 52.57
N LYS A 32 -25.77 12.02 53.62
CA LYS A 32 -24.35 11.61 53.52
C LYS A 32 -24.17 10.38 52.61
N LEU A 33 -25.08 9.40 52.69
CA LEU A 33 -25.11 8.25 51.78
C LEU A 33 -25.31 8.67 50.32
N TRP A 34 -26.23 9.59 50.04
CA TRP A 34 -26.43 10.13 48.69
C TRP A 34 -25.19 10.87 48.15
N TRP A 35 -24.52 11.69 48.97
CA TRP A 35 -23.27 12.35 48.56
C TRP A 35 -22.12 11.36 48.34
N LEU A 36 -22.03 10.28 49.12
CA LEU A 36 -21.04 9.22 48.90
C LEU A 36 -21.31 8.44 47.60
N ILE A 37 -22.57 8.10 47.33
CA ILE A 37 -22.97 7.44 46.08
C ILE A 37 -22.67 8.36 44.88
N LEU A 38 -23.02 9.65 44.96
CA LEU A 38 -22.71 10.63 43.92
C LEU A 38 -21.19 10.79 43.70
N GLY A 39 -20.41 10.84 44.78
CA GLY A 39 -18.95 10.90 44.69
C GLY A 39 -18.34 9.66 44.03
N LEU A 40 -18.82 8.47 44.38
CA LEU A 40 -18.37 7.20 43.80
C LEU A 40 -18.81 7.04 42.33
N THR A 41 -20.01 7.49 41.95
CA THR A 41 -20.44 7.45 40.54
C THR A 41 -19.68 8.45 39.69
N LEU A 42 -19.44 9.67 40.18
CA LEU A 42 -18.58 10.66 39.49
C LEU A 42 -17.14 10.17 39.37
N LEU A 43 -16.57 9.58 40.42
CA LEU A 43 -15.24 8.96 40.37
C LEU A 43 -15.20 7.80 39.36
N GLY A 44 -16.22 6.94 39.35
CA GLY A 44 -16.37 5.88 38.36
C GLY A 44 -16.47 6.40 36.93
N LEU A 45 -17.16 7.53 36.71
CA LEU A 45 -17.27 8.20 35.41
C LEU A 45 -15.94 8.81 34.96
N VAL A 46 -15.20 9.45 35.86
CA VAL A 46 -13.85 9.99 35.59
C VAL A 46 -12.87 8.86 35.28
N LEU A 47 -12.90 7.77 36.06
CA LEU A 47 -12.07 6.59 35.80
C LEU A 47 -12.45 5.89 34.49
N TRP A 48 -13.74 5.84 34.14
CA TRP A 48 -14.22 5.29 32.87
C TRP A 48 -13.81 6.14 31.68
N GLN A 49 -13.91 7.47 31.76
CA GLN A 49 -13.41 8.37 30.71
C GLN A 49 -11.89 8.34 30.60
N TRP A 50 -11.16 8.28 31.71
CA TRP A 50 -9.71 8.11 31.72
C TRP A 50 -9.31 6.76 31.07
N TRP A 51 -10.03 5.68 31.38
CA TRP A 51 -9.85 4.37 30.77
C TRP A 51 -10.15 4.38 29.26
N LEU A 52 -11.22 5.06 28.80
CA LEU A 52 -11.48 5.25 27.37
C LEU A 52 -10.36 6.03 26.68
N ALA A 53 -9.89 7.13 27.29
CA ALA A 53 -8.84 7.98 26.73
C ALA A 53 -7.46 7.29 26.68
N HIS A 54 -7.24 6.26 27.51
CA HIS A 54 -6.01 5.46 27.55
C HIS A 54 -6.16 4.07 26.91
N GLN A 55 -7.29 3.76 26.24
CA GLN A 55 -7.33 2.61 25.35
C GLN A 55 -6.40 2.88 24.15
N PRO A 56 -5.42 2.01 23.85
CA PRO A 56 -4.51 2.20 22.73
C PRO A 56 -5.26 1.97 21.42
N ASP A 57 -5.76 3.05 20.81
CA ASP A 57 -6.24 3.15 19.43
C ASP A 57 -6.94 1.88 18.91
N ARG A 58 -7.89 1.33 19.69
CA ARG A 58 -8.94 0.44 19.19
C ARG A 58 -9.88 1.33 18.38
N ARG A 59 -9.42 1.71 17.19
CA ARG A 59 -10.18 2.52 16.24
C ARG A 59 -11.50 1.82 16.08
N TRP A 60 -12.60 2.57 15.95
CA TRP A 60 -13.92 1.98 15.73
C TRP A 60 -13.89 0.95 14.58
N GLN A 61 -13.02 1.14 13.59
CA GLN A 61 -12.69 0.22 12.50
C GLN A 61 -12.28 -1.19 12.97
N ASP A 62 -11.47 -1.33 14.03
CA ASP A 62 -11.04 -2.62 14.61
C ASP A 62 -12.21 -3.45 15.20
N LEU A 63 -13.38 -2.83 15.41
CA LEU A 63 -14.60 -3.53 15.86
C LEU A 63 -15.35 -4.21 14.70
N TRP A 64 -15.12 -3.78 13.45
CA TRP A 64 -15.86 -4.22 12.27
C TRP A 64 -14.98 -4.84 11.18
N MET A 65 -13.67 -4.54 11.19
CA MET A 65 -12.69 -4.96 10.18
C MET A 65 -11.38 -5.37 10.84
N SER A 66 -10.81 -6.50 10.41
CA SER A 66 -9.46 -6.90 10.81
C SER A 66 -8.41 -5.90 10.31
N ARG A 67 -7.23 -5.91 10.93
CA ARG A 67 -6.09 -5.10 10.51
C ARG A 67 -5.70 -5.34 9.04
N ASP A 68 -5.76 -6.58 8.57
CA ASP A 68 -5.50 -6.89 7.15
C ASP A 68 -6.62 -6.39 6.22
N GLN A 69 -7.90 -6.41 6.65
CA GLN A 69 -9.01 -5.83 5.88
C GLN A 69 -8.92 -4.31 5.79
N GLN A 70 -8.49 -3.63 6.87
CA GLN A 70 -8.23 -2.20 6.86
C GLN A 70 -7.02 -1.86 5.97
N GLY A 71 -5.94 -2.66 6.04
CA GLY A 71 -4.77 -2.53 5.16
C GLY A 71 -5.16 -2.61 3.68
N GLU A 72 -5.97 -3.63 3.34
CA GLU A 72 -6.52 -3.82 1.99
C GLU A 72 -7.37 -2.63 1.52
N TRP A 73 -8.20 -2.05 2.39
CA TRP A 73 -8.97 -0.85 2.07
C TRP A 73 -8.08 0.35 1.73
N TYR A 74 -6.97 0.56 2.47
CA TYR A 74 -5.99 1.60 2.11
C TYR A 74 -5.24 1.25 0.82
N PHE A 75 -4.87 -0.02 0.61
CA PHE A 75 -4.12 -0.47 -0.56
C PHE A 75 -4.90 -0.25 -1.86
N GLN A 76 -6.19 -0.62 -1.89
CA GLN A 76 -7.08 -0.42 -3.06
C GLN A 76 -7.29 1.06 -3.41
N ARG A 77 -7.12 1.97 -2.44
CA ARG A 77 -7.19 3.43 -2.63
C ARG A 77 -5.87 4.06 -3.07
N GLY A 78 -4.80 3.27 -3.23
CA GLY A 78 -3.45 3.77 -3.51
C GLY A 78 -2.75 4.37 -2.28
N GLU A 79 -3.33 4.25 -1.08
CA GLU A 79 -2.78 4.79 0.17
C GLU A 79 -1.74 3.82 0.77
N TYR A 80 -0.81 3.35 -0.05
CA TYR A 80 0.08 2.21 0.21
C TYR A 80 0.91 2.34 1.50
N LEU A 81 1.40 3.55 1.84
CA LEU A 81 2.14 3.76 3.09
C LEU A 81 1.26 3.63 4.35
N LYS A 82 -0.04 3.93 4.25
CA LYS A 82 -0.99 3.67 5.35
C LYS A 82 -1.33 2.18 5.41
N ALA A 83 -1.50 1.53 4.26
CA ALA A 83 -1.69 0.07 4.20
C ALA A 83 -0.52 -0.66 4.90
N ALA A 84 0.73 -0.29 4.61
CA ALA A 84 1.94 -0.83 5.24
C ALA A 84 2.00 -0.66 6.77
N GLN A 85 1.36 0.38 7.32
CA GLN A 85 1.28 0.61 8.78
C GLN A 85 0.15 -0.17 9.46
N VAL A 86 -0.83 -0.65 8.68
CA VAL A 86 -2.08 -1.22 9.20
C VAL A 86 -2.15 -2.74 9.02
N TYR A 87 -1.60 -3.30 7.94
CA TYR A 87 -1.49 -4.75 7.75
C TYR A 87 -0.76 -5.43 8.91
N HIS A 88 -1.29 -6.57 9.34
CA HIS A 88 -0.64 -7.46 10.30
C HIS A 88 0.31 -8.45 9.59
N SER A 89 -0.07 -8.93 8.41
CA SER A 89 0.75 -9.84 7.61
C SER A 89 2.07 -9.20 7.15
N PRO A 90 3.24 -9.81 7.43
CA PRO A 90 4.55 -9.25 7.05
C PRO A 90 4.72 -9.13 5.53
N ASP A 91 4.12 -10.04 4.77
CA ASP A 91 4.22 -10.07 3.30
C ASP A 91 3.37 -8.96 2.66
N TRP A 92 2.20 -8.66 3.23
CA TRP A 92 1.36 -7.52 2.79
C TRP A 92 1.96 -6.17 3.17
N VAL A 93 2.66 -6.07 4.31
CA VAL A 93 3.47 -4.89 4.64
C VAL A 93 4.56 -4.68 3.58
N ALA A 94 5.32 -5.73 3.23
CA ALA A 94 6.36 -5.64 2.20
C ALA A 94 5.81 -5.28 0.81
N MET A 95 4.70 -5.90 0.39
CA MET A 95 4.01 -5.57 -0.86
C MET A 95 3.52 -4.11 -0.88
N SER A 96 3.02 -3.61 0.24
CA SER A 96 2.61 -2.21 0.38
C SER A 96 3.77 -1.23 0.30
N LEU A 97 4.92 -1.56 0.91
CA LEU A 97 6.15 -0.77 0.79
C LEU A 97 6.65 -0.75 -0.67
N TYR A 98 6.60 -1.89 -1.37
CA TYR A 98 6.96 -1.98 -2.78
C TYR A 98 6.02 -1.14 -3.68
N ALA A 99 4.70 -1.23 -3.46
CA ALA A 99 3.72 -0.41 -4.17
C ALA A 99 3.89 1.09 -3.88
N ALA A 100 4.35 1.45 -2.68
CA ALA A 100 4.75 2.80 -2.29
C ALA A 100 6.14 3.23 -2.80
N GLN A 101 6.80 2.43 -3.63
CA GLN A 101 8.16 2.65 -4.17
C GLN A 101 9.26 2.71 -3.10
N GLN A 102 9.01 2.21 -1.88
CA GLN A 102 10.01 2.03 -0.83
C GLN A 102 10.74 0.69 -1.02
N PHE A 103 11.45 0.55 -2.14
CA PHE A 103 11.99 -0.72 -2.61
C PHE A 103 13.01 -1.37 -1.67
N ASP A 104 13.91 -0.58 -1.06
CA ASP A 104 14.84 -1.03 -0.03
C ASP A 104 14.10 -1.58 1.21
N ALA A 105 13.18 -0.79 1.77
CA ALA A 105 12.37 -1.22 2.92
C ALA A 105 11.54 -2.49 2.62
N ALA A 106 11.01 -2.63 1.41
CA ALA A 106 10.31 -3.83 0.95
C ALA A 106 11.25 -5.05 0.85
N GLN A 107 12.45 -4.88 0.28
CA GLN A 107 13.49 -5.91 0.20
C GLN A 107 13.84 -6.42 1.60
N GLN A 108 14.14 -5.48 2.52
CA GLN A 108 14.47 -5.80 3.90
C GLN A 108 13.32 -6.44 4.67
N ARG A 109 12.07 -6.15 4.29
CA ARG A 109 10.89 -6.77 4.92
C ARG A 109 10.68 -8.21 4.44
N TRP A 110 10.88 -8.50 3.15
CA TRP A 110 10.82 -9.86 2.61
C TRP A 110 11.99 -10.73 3.07
N SER A 111 13.22 -10.20 3.16
CA SER A 111 14.38 -10.96 3.67
C SER A 111 14.22 -11.38 5.14
N ARG A 112 13.42 -10.64 5.91
CA ARG A 112 13.02 -10.96 7.29
C ARG A 112 11.68 -11.68 7.41
N SER A 113 11.00 -12.01 6.30
CA SER A 113 9.70 -12.69 6.37
C SER A 113 9.89 -14.17 6.72
N ALA A 114 9.26 -14.60 7.82
CA ALA A 114 9.37 -15.95 8.31
C ALA A 114 8.44 -16.92 7.56
N TRP A 115 8.71 -18.22 7.70
CA TRP A 115 7.80 -19.29 7.31
C TRP A 115 6.54 -19.26 8.18
N SER A 116 5.35 -19.43 7.60
CA SER A 116 4.17 -19.73 8.40
C SER A 116 4.22 -21.18 8.90
N GLN A 117 3.48 -21.49 9.96
CA GLN A 117 3.38 -22.87 10.48
C GLN A 117 2.75 -23.84 9.46
N ALA A 118 1.98 -23.33 8.49
CA ALA A 118 1.41 -24.09 7.37
C ALA A 118 2.42 -24.37 6.25
N ASP A 119 3.46 -23.52 6.13
CA ASP A 119 4.60 -23.77 5.24
C ASP A 119 5.54 -24.81 5.87
N TRP A 120 5.82 -24.70 7.17
CA TRP A 120 6.70 -25.63 7.91
C TRP A 120 6.31 -27.11 7.75
N GLN A 121 5.02 -27.41 7.61
CA GLN A 121 4.52 -28.78 7.46
C GLN A 121 4.54 -29.33 6.03
N ASN A 122 4.90 -28.54 5.01
CA ASN A 122 4.89 -28.97 3.61
C ASN A 122 6.13 -28.47 2.83
N PRO A 123 7.11 -29.34 2.54
CA PRO A 123 8.34 -28.97 1.82
C PRO A 123 8.12 -28.40 0.41
N ALA A 124 7.00 -28.69 -0.26
CA ALA A 124 6.68 -28.09 -1.56
C ALA A 124 6.23 -26.63 -1.39
N ARG A 125 5.42 -26.33 -0.36
CA ARG A 125 5.05 -24.94 -0.03
C ARG A 125 6.25 -24.12 0.43
N GLN A 126 7.18 -24.71 1.17
CA GLN A 126 8.44 -24.04 1.54
C GLN A 126 9.23 -23.61 0.30
N ARG A 127 9.41 -24.50 -0.68
CA ARG A 127 10.10 -24.13 -1.92
C ARG A 127 9.36 -23.03 -2.70
N GLN A 128 8.04 -23.13 -2.84
CA GLN A 128 7.23 -22.10 -3.51
C GLN A 128 7.29 -20.74 -2.80
N ARG A 129 7.14 -20.70 -1.47
CA ARG A 129 7.24 -19.45 -0.68
C ARG A 129 8.66 -18.89 -0.70
N GLY A 130 9.68 -19.72 -0.62
CA GLY A 130 11.07 -19.31 -0.77
C GLY A 130 11.35 -18.68 -2.13
N ALA A 131 10.87 -19.31 -3.21
CA ALA A 131 10.96 -18.78 -4.56
C ALA A 131 10.27 -17.40 -4.67
N GLN A 132 9.05 -17.27 -4.14
CA GLN A 132 8.30 -16.00 -4.14
C GLN A 132 9.00 -14.89 -3.35
N LEU A 133 9.55 -15.20 -2.16
CA LEU A 133 10.30 -14.22 -1.36
C LEU A 133 11.58 -13.76 -2.06
N LEU A 134 12.29 -14.66 -2.76
CA LEU A 134 13.48 -14.30 -3.55
C LEU A 134 13.12 -13.47 -4.78
N PHE A 135 12.09 -13.85 -5.53
CA PHE A 135 11.57 -13.11 -6.68
C PHE A 135 11.11 -11.69 -6.30
N ASN A 136 10.43 -11.54 -5.16
CA ASN A 136 10.00 -10.22 -4.68
C ASN A 136 11.19 -9.33 -4.27
N GLN A 137 12.22 -9.91 -3.63
CA GLN A 137 13.48 -9.20 -3.37
C GLN A 137 14.19 -8.80 -4.67
N ALA A 138 14.24 -9.69 -5.67
CA ALA A 138 14.79 -9.39 -6.99
C ALA A 138 14.04 -8.23 -7.68
N ASN A 139 12.70 -8.21 -7.61
CA ASN A 139 11.89 -7.09 -8.11
C ASN A 139 12.27 -5.77 -7.42
N SER A 140 12.41 -5.77 -6.09
CA SER A 140 12.88 -4.59 -5.34
C SER A 140 14.28 -4.14 -5.78
N LEU A 141 15.21 -5.06 -6.02
CA LEU A 141 16.58 -4.75 -6.45
C LEU A 141 16.61 -4.19 -7.89
N ALA A 142 15.80 -4.76 -8.78
CA ALA A 142 15.66 -4.27 -10.15
C ALA A 142 15.10 -2.83 -10.21
N GLN A 143 14.16 -2.47 -9.32
CA GLN A 143 13.65 -1.10 -9.18
C GLN A 143 14.66 -0.12 -8.56
N GLN A 144 15.69 -0.63 -7.87
CA GLN A 144 16.84 0.15 -7.38
C GLN A 144 17.99 0.21 -8.39
N GLU A 145 17.78 -0.30 -9.61
CA GLU A 145 18.80 -0.46 -10.65
C GLU A 145 20.03 -1.29 -10.22
N ASP A 146 19.88 -2.15 -9.20
CA ASP A 146 20.87 -3.18 -8.87
C ASP A 146 20.57 -4.46 -9.66
N TYR A 147 20.70 -4.33 -10.99
CA TYR A 147 20.43 -5.41 -11.93
C TYR A 147 21.31 -6.65 -11.73
N PRO A 148 22.62 -6.56 -11.39
CA PRO A 148 23.43 -7.73 -11.05
C PRO A 148 22.86 -8.51 -9.88
N LEU A 149 22.57 -7.86 -8.74
CA LEU A 149 22.05 -8.56 -7.57
C LEU A 149 20.61 -9.06 -7.79
N ALA A 150 19.80 -8.31 -8.54
CA ALA A 150 18.48 -8.79 -8.96
C ALA A 150 18.55 -10.09 -9.77
N ALA A 151 19.53 -10.20 -10.69
CA ALA A 151 19.72 -11.41 -11.50
C ALA A 151 20.03 -12.63 -10.63
N ASP A 152 20.93 -12.50 -9.65
CA ASP A 152 21.27 -13.58 -8.71
C ASP A 152 20.04 -14.05 -7.94
N TYR A 153 19.20 -13.13 -7.44
CA TYR A 153 17.98 -13.48 -6.70
C TYR A 153 16.91 -14.14 -7.59
N TYR A 154 16.76 -13.75 -8.87
CA TYR A 154 15.88 -14.48 -9.80
C TYR A 154 16.40 -15.88 -10.10
N GLN A 155 17.71 -16.08 -10.25
CA GLN A 155 18.30 -17.41 -10.42
C GLN A 155 18.04 -18.30 -9.19
N LEU A 156 18.22 -17.78 -7.97
CA LEU A 156 17.89 -18.50 -6.73
C LEU A 156 16.38 -18.83 -6.65
N ALA A 157 15.50 -17.92 -7.08
CA ALA A 157 14.06 -18.20 -7.15
C ALA A 157 13.74 -19.37 -8.12
N LEU A 158 14.40 -19.39 -9.29
CA LEU A 158 14.26 -20.45 -10.29
C LEU A 158 14.85 -21.80 -9.86
N GLN A 159 15.90 -21.81 -9.02
CA GLN A 159 16.40 -23.05 -8.41
C GLN A 159 15.35 -23.69 -7.48
N LEU A 160 14.55 -22.89 -6.78
CA LEU A 160 13.48 -23.39 -5.90
C LEU A 160 12.19 -23.73 -6.68
N GLN A 161 11.88 -22.97 -7.73
CA GLN A 161 10.73 -23.18 -8.61
C GLN A 161 11.12 -23.09 -10.11
N PRO A 162 11.63 -24.18 -10.71
CA PRO A 162 11.99 -24.22 -12.12
C PRO A 162 10.78 -24.01 -13.04
N GLY A 163 10.99 -23.40 -14.21
CA GLY A 163 9.92 -23.13 -15.19
C GLY A 163 8.98 -22.00 -14.78
N TRP A 164 9.36 -21.16 -13.81
CA TRP A 164 8.55 -20.01 -13.42
C TRP A 164 8.77 -18.84 -14.38
N LEU A 165 7.99 -18.83 -15.47
CA LEU A 165 8.10 -17.88 -16.58
C LEU A 165 8.35 -16.42 -16.16
N ALA A 166 7.62 -15.90 -15.17
CA ALA A 166 7.79 -14.52 -14.72
C ALA A 166 9.19 -14.22 -14.14
N ALA A 167 9.84 -15.20 -13.51
CA ALA A 167 11.21 -15.07 -13.02
C ALA A 167 12.24 -15.23 -14.15
N GLU A 168 11.95 -16.04 -15.18
CA GLU A 168 12.79 -16.19 -16.37
C GLU A 168 12.76 -14.91 -17.24
N GLU A 169 11.57 -14.37 -17.49
CA GLU A 169 11.37 -13.10 -18.19
C GLU A 169 12.07 -11.94 -17.46
N ASN A 170 11.84 -11.79 -16.15
CA ASN A 170 12.47 -10.72 -15.37
C ASN A 170 14.00 -10.89 -15.28
N LEU A 171 14.52 -12.12 -15.16
CA LEU A 171 15.95 -12.40 -15.23
C LEU A 171 16.56 -11.95 -16.57
N SER A 172 15.91 -12.27 -17.69
CA SER A 172 16.37 -11.84 -19.01
C SER A 172 16.40 -10.31 -19.13
N LEU A 173 15.39 -9.62 -18.57
CA LEU A 173 15.29 -8.17 -18.59
C LEU A 173 16.42 -7.51 -17.79
N VAL A 174 16.67 -7.93 -16.54
CA VAL A 174 17.76 -7.36 -15.73
C VAL A 174 19.14 -7.68 -16.30
N GLN A 175 19.32 -8.82 -16.98
CA GLN A 175 20.58 -9.13 -17.68
C GLN A 175 20.83 -8.23 -18.89
N VAL A 176 19.79 -7.74 -19.56
CA VAL A 176 19.92 -6.74 -20.64
C VAL A 176 20.19 -5.35 -20.05
N LEU A 177 19.43 -4.95 -19.03
CA LEU A 177 19.59 -3.64 -18.38
C LEU A 177 20.95 -3.49 -17.69
N GLY A 178 21.45 -4.54 -17.02
CA GLY A 178 22.75 -4.55 -16.34
C GLY A 178 23.97 -4.44 -17.27
N LYS A 179 23.79 -4.60 -18.58
CA LYS A 179 24.85 -4.34 -19.59
C LYS A 179 24.86 -2.90 -20.07
N GLN A 180 23.83 -2.11 -19.78
CA GLN A 180 23.78 -0.69 -20.13
C GLN A 180 24.55 0.13 -19.09
N PRO A 181 25.34 1.14 -19.50
CA PRO A 181 25.96 2.04 -18.54
C PRO A 181 24.89 2.79 -17.76
N LYS A 182 24.99 2.80 -16.42
CA LYS A 182 24.07 3.57 -15.57
C LYS A 182 24.07 5.03 -16.02
N LYS A 183 22.89 5.55 -16.37
CA LYS A 183 22.72 6.97 -16.69
C LYS A 183 23.12 7.77 -15.45
N ALA A 184 24.01 8.75 -15.62
CA ALA A 184 24.36 9.64 -14.52
C ALA A 184 23.06 10.29 -13.98
N PRO A 185 22.88 10.44 -12.66
CA PRO A 185 21.66 10.98 -12.11
C PRO A 185 21.48 12.41 -12.62
N HIS A 186 20.53 12.59 -13.54
CA HIS A 186 20.13 13.91 -14.00
C HIS A 186 19.63 14.68 -12.78
N GLN A 187 20.36 15.72 -12.39
CA GLN A 187 19.92 16.64 -11.36
C GLN A 187 18.52 17.14 -11.74
N GLN A 188 17.62 17.16 -10.76
CA GLN A 188 16.25 17.66 -10.92
C GLN A 188 16.28 19.20 -11.01
N GLY A 189 16.87 19.70 -12.10
CA GLY A 189 16.73 21.08 -12.55
C GLY A 189 15.46 21.21 -13.38
N GLU A 190 14.75 22.31 -13.18
CA GLU A 190 13.46 22.59 -13.82
C GLU A 190 13.47 22.34 -15.33
N VAL A 191 12.60 21.45 -15.80
CA VAL A 191 12.23 21.42 -17.23
C VAL A 191 11.34 22.63 -17.49
N ARG A 192 11.97 23.78 -17.71
CA ARG A 192 11.34 24.89 -18.41
C ARG A 192 11.08 24.44 -19.85
N LEU A 193 9.81 24.21 -20.15
CA LEU A 193 9.32 24.06 -21.51
C LEU A 193 9.28 25.45 -22.15
N ASP A 194 10.44 25.96 -22.58
CA ASP A 194 10.45 27.04 -23.56
C ASP A 194 9.98 26.43 -24.88
N ALA A 195 8.77 26.79 -25.30
CA ALA A 195 8.09 26.23 -26.45
C ALA A 195 8.46 27.01 -27.72
N ASP A 196 9.48 26.53 -28.43
CA ASP A 196 9.80 27.06 -29.76
C ASP A 196 8.69 26.66 -30.75
N GLU A 197 8.08 27.69 -31.32
CA GLU A 197 6.97 27.63 -32.27
C GLU A 197 7.45 27.04 -33.62
N ILE A 198 6.99 25.84 -33.96
CA ILE A 198 7.25 25.24 -35.27
C ILE A 198 6.08 25.53 -36.20
N VAL A 199 6.20 26.60 -36.99
CA VAL A 199 5.30 26.89 -38.11
C VAL A 199 5.70 25.99 -39.29
N PHE A 200 4.90 24.97 -39.58
CA PHE A 200 4.94 24.26 -40.86
C PHE A 200 3.82 24.77 -41.76
N ASP A 201 4.21 25.67 -42.66
CA ASP A 201 3.41 26.08 -43.81
C ASP A 201 3.76 25.14 -44.98
N LEU A 202 2.76 24.45 -45.57
CA LEU A 202 2.94 23.62 -46.77
C LEU A 202 1.58 23.21 -47.37
N ASP A 203 0.99 24.11 -48.16
CA ASP A 203 -0.02 23.74 -49.15
C ASP A 203 0.62 22.88 -50.26
N LYS A 204 0.07 21.67 -50.49
CA LYS A 204 -0.28 21.15 -51.84
C LYS A 204 -0.89 19.75 -51.81
N ASP A 205 -2.02 19.61 -52.48
CA ASP A 205 -2.54 18.33 -52.95
C ASP A 205 -1.65 17.75 -54.07
N GLU A 206 -1.45 16.43 -54.06
CA GLU A 206 -1.59 15.59 -55.25
C GLU A 206 -1.76 14.12 -54.85
N ALA A 207 -2.64 13.40 -55.54
CA ALA A 207 -2.99 12.01 -55.22
C ALA A 207 -2.54 11.07 -56.34
N ARG A 208 -1.95 9.91 -56.01
CA ARG A 208 -2.01 8.73 -56.88
C ARG A 208 -1.69 7.38 -56.23
N ASP A 209 -2.60 6.45 -56.51
CA ASP A 209 -2.47 5.01 -56.83
C ASP A 209 -1.72 4.00 -55.92
N GLN A 210 -2.42 2.88 -55.79
CA GLN A 210 -2.16 1.65 -55.03
C GLN A 210 -0.91 0.88 -55.48
N GLU A 211 -0.21 0.23 -54.54
CA GLU A 211 -0.17 -1.25 -54.44
C GLU A 211 0.54 -1.71 -53.15
N ALA A 212 0.52 -3.02 -52.87
CA ALA A 212 0.83 -3.59 -51.56
C ALA A 212 2.30 -3.52 -51.15
N SER A 213 2.56 -3.15 -49.89
CA SER A 213 3.78 -3.53 -49.17
C SER A 213 3.58 -3.53 -47.66
N GLU A 214 4.50 -4.18 -46.95
CA GLU A 214 4.50 -4.42 -45.51
C GLU A 214 4.52 -3.11 -44.71
N SER A 215 3.46 -2.85 -43.92
CA SER A 215 3.45 -1.69 -43.02
C SER A 215 4.33 -1.94 -41.80
N GLN A 216 5.63 -1.67 -41.94
CA GLN A 216 6.42 -1.16 -40.81
C GLN A 216 5.73 0.15 -40.38
N GLY A 217 4.98 0.08 -39.27
CA GLY A 217 4.11 1.18 -38.87
C GLY A 217 4.92 2.41 -38.44
N GLU A 218 4.72 3.52 -39.15
CA GLU A 218 5.15 4.86 -38.78
C GLU A 218 4.93 5.13 -37.27
N PRO A 219 5.86 5.82 -36.59
CA PRO A 219 5.67 6.18 -35.19
C PRO A 219 4.46 7.12 -35.05
N MET A 220 3.37 6.59 -34.48
CA MET A 220 2.13 7.34 -34.23
C MET A 220 2.43 8.71 -33.60
N SER A 221 1.74 9.75 -34.06
CA SER A 221 1.99 11.10 -33.58
C SER A 221 1.69 11.20 -32.07
N ALA A 222 2.41 12.08 -31.36
CA ALA A 222 2.22 12.27 -29.93
C ALA A 222 0.75 12.60 -29.56
N LYS A 223 0.00 13.21 -30.47
CA LYS A 223 -1.41 13.57 -30.33
C LYS A 223 -2.35 12.36 -30.43
N GLU A 224 -2.06 11.41 -31.33
CA GLU A 224 -2.79 10.13 -31.43
C GLU A 224 -2.49 9.21 -30.25
N ILE A 225 -1.24 9.19 -29.79
CA ILE A 225 -0.84 8.47 -28.57
C ILE A 225 -1.55 9.06 -27.34
N GLN A 226 -1.65 10.39 -27.23
CA GLN A 226 -2.42 11.04 -26.17
C GLN A 226 -3.93 10.69 -26.25
N ALA A 227 -4.51 10.62 -27.45
CA ALA A 227 -5.91 10.23 -27.65
C ALA A 227 -6.16 8.75 -27.27
N LEU A 228 -5.25 7.84 -27.62
CA LEU A 228 -5.27 6.44 -27.16
C LEU A 228 -5.14 6.36 -25.64
N TRP A 229 -4.24 7.16 -25.05
CA TRP A 229 -4.01 7.21 -23.60
C TRP A 229 -5.25 7.64 -22.82
N MET A 230 -5.94 8.70 -23.28
CA MET A 230 -7.21 9.15 -22.71
C MET A 230 -8.33 8.11 -22.88
N ARG A 231 -8.31 7.30 -23.96
CA ARG A 231 -9.30 6.26 -24.22
C ARG A 231 -9.09 4.98 -23.40
N GLN A 232 -7.85 4.66 -23.01
CA GLN A 232 -7.51 3.44 -22.24
C GLN A 232 -7.36 3.66 -20.73
N LEU A 233 -7.48 4.89 -20.23
CA LEU A 233 -7.39 5.22 -18.79
C LEU A 233 -8.48 4.58 -17.90
N GLN A 234 -9.40 3.81 -18.48
CA GLN A 234 -10.43 3.05 -17.76
C GLN A 234 -10.09 1.56 -17.55
N THR A 235 -8.97 1.05 -18.08
CA THR A 235 -8.61 -0.39 -17.95
C THR A 235 -7.19 -0.60 -17.42
N ARG A 236 -7.12 -0.88 -16.10
CA ARG A 236 -6.03 -1.53 -15.33
C ARG A 236 -4.61 -0.91 -15.42
N PRO A 237 -3.99 -0.47 -14.30
CA PRO A 237 -2.67 0.19 -14.29
C PRO A 237 -1.50 -0.59 -14.93
N VAL A 238 -1.56 -1.93 -14.97
CA VAL A 238 -0.50 -2.78 -15.52
C VAL A 238 -0.34 -2.61 -17.02
N ASP A 239 -1.44 -2.41 -17.75
CA ASP A 239 -1.40 -2.32 -19.21
C ASP A 239 -0.89 -0.94 -19.67
N PHE A 240 -1.11 0.11 -18.87
CA PHE A 240 -0.44 1.40 -19.04
C PHE A 240 1.09 1.29 -18.90
N LEU A 241 1.58 0.59 -17.86
CA LEU A 241 3.01 0.39 -17.68
C LEU A 241 3.63 -0.37 -18.86
N ARG A 242 3.01 -1.47 -19.30
CA ARG A 242 3.44 -2.21 -20.49
C ARG A 242 3.51 -1.33 -21.75
N LEU A 243 2.50 -0.48 -21.96
CA LEU A 243 2.46 0.42 -23.11
C LEU A 243 3.57 1.49 -23.02
N LYS A 244 3.81 2.06 -21.83
CA LYS A 244 4.90 3.02 -21.57
C LYS A 244 6.27 2.42 -21.83
N PHE A 245 6.54 1.19 -21.36
CA PHE A 245 7.82 0.53 -21.58
C PHE A 245 8.03 0.16 -23.06
N ARG A 246 6.99 -0.29 -23.77
CA ARG A 246 7.06 -0.51 -25.22
C ARG A 246 7.39 0.79 -25.97
N TYR A 247 6.77 1.91 -25.59
CA TYR A 247 7.05 3.22 -26.17
C TYR A 247 8.49 3.70 -25.91
N GLN A 248 9.02 3.47 -24.71
CA GLN A 248 10.43 3.79 -24.39
C GLN A 248 11.44 3.01 -25.25
N VAL A 249 11.10 1.79 -25.68
CA VAL A 249 11.93 1.00 -26.61
C VAL A 249 11.79 1.51 -28.05
N SER A 250 10.61 1.96 -28.48
CA SER A 250 10.38 2.40 -29.87
C SER A 250 10.86 3.83 -30.19
N VAL A 251 11.11 4.66 -29.18
CA VAL A 251 11.41 6.11 -29.34
C VAL A 251 12.90 6.44 -29.24
N ASP A 252 13.76 5.45 -28.92
CA ASP A 252 15.23 5.60 -28.95
C ASP A 252 15.89 4.80 -30.12
N PRO A 253 15.34 4.78 -31.37
CA PRO A 253 15.94 4.02 -32.48
C PRO A 253 17.27 4.63 -32.95
N ALA A 254 17.51 5.91 -32.67
CA ALA A 254 18.74 6.64 -33.02
C ALA A 254 20.00 6.12 -32.31
N ARG A 255 19.87 5.20 -31.34
CA ARG A 255 20.99 4.48 -30.71
C ARG A 255 21.22 3.06 -31.23
N ASN A 256 20.30 2.52 -32.03
CA ASN A 256 20.39 1.17 -32.60
C ASN A 256 20.87 1.17 -34.07
N ALA A 257 21.16 2.34 -34.64
CA ALA A 257 21.89 2.43 -35.90
C ALA A 257 23.39 2.18 -35.65
N GLU A 258 23.85 0.95 -35.89
CA GLU A 258 25.29 0.68 -36.04
C GLU A 258 25.87 1.57 -37.16
N PRO A 259 27.09 2.12 -37.00
CA PRO A 259 27.78 2.73 -38.11
C PRO A 259 28.09 1.66 -39.17
N ALA A 260 27.48 1.81 -40.35
CA ALA A 260 27.60 0.85 -41.45
C ALA A 260 29.06 0.60 -41.85
N ALA A 261 29.35 -0.65 -42.20
CA ALA A 261 30.70 -1.15 -42.45
C ALA A 261 31.47 -0.35 -43.53
N THR A 262 32.69 0.08 -43.20
CA THR A 262 33.70 0.36 -44.23
C THR A 262 34.29 -0.98 -44.67
N GLN A 263 33.78 -1.51 -45.78
CA GLN A 263 34.39 -2.64 -46.47
C GLN A 263 35.66 -2.17 -47.18
N ALA A 264 36.76 -2.90 -46.99
CA ALA A 264 37.95 -2.83 -47.84
C ALA A 264 38.37 -4.27 -48.14
N GLU A 265 38.30 -4.64 -49.43
CA GLU A 265 38.55 -5.99 -49.94
C GLU A 265 40.05 -6.36 -50.01
N PRO A 266 40.40 -7.65 -50.22
CA PRO A 266 41.72 -8.18 -49.90
C PRO A 266 42.74 -8.08 -51.05
N ALA A 267 44.02 -8.14 -50.68
CA ALA A 267 45.11 -8.46 -51.61
C ALA A 267 45.80 -9.76 -51.17
N ALA A 268 45.61 -10.82 -51.95
CA ALA A 268 46.37 -12.07 -51.78
C ALA A 268 47.77 -11.92 -52.40
N THR A 269 48.78 -12.53 -51.78
CA THR A 269 49.98 -13.02 -52.49
C THR A 269 50.56 -14.20 -51.71
N GLN A 270 50.70 -15.33 -52.39
CA GLN A 270 51.41 -16.52 -51.91
C GLN A 270 52.91 -16.38 -52.19
N ALA A 271 53.77 -16.83 -51.28
CA ALA A 271 55.04 -17.49 -51.62
C ALA A 271 55.67 -18.12 -50.36
N GLU A 272 56.03 -19.39 -50.47
CA GLU A 272 56.82 -20.19 -49.52
C GLU A 272 57.88 -20.95 -50.38
N PRO A 273 58.81 -21.73 -49.79
CA PRO A 273 60.15 -21.34 -49.33
C PRO A 273 61.23 -21.69 -50.41
N PRO A 274 62.48 -22.19 -50.17
CA PRO A 274 63.00 -23.03 -49.07
C PRO A 274 63.73 -22.27 -47.93
#